data_AF-A0A1W0CEU2-F1
#
_entry.id   AF-A0A1W0CEU2-F1
#
_cell.length_a   1.000
_cell.length_b   1.000
_cell.length_c   1.000
_cell.angle_alpha   90.00
_cell.angle_beta   90.00
_cell.angle_gamma   90.00
#
_symmetry.space_group_name_H-M   'P 1'
#
loop_
_entity.id
_entity.type
_entity.pdbx_description
1 polymer ?
#
loop_
_entity_poly.entity_id
_entity_poly.type
_entity_poly.pdbx_seq_one_letter_code
_entity_poly.pdbx_strand_id
1 'polypeptide(L)'
;MFSRKVMLAVLGALTPFAAMATDIYIGMLSMNEGAMRLTRCSIGKPVYLLLSREGRPLTEWPGVSPQALDDRARTSARILGEFEERDGKPALRVEEIEAIRSGESCHLDDWLDQ
;
A
#
# COMPACT_ATOMS: atom_id res chain seq x y z
N MET A 1 -55.97 -8.94 -34.09
CA MET A 1 -55.82 -8.55 -32.67
C MET A 1 -54.84 -9.52 -32.04
N PHE A 2 -53.71 -9.04 -31.50
CA PHE A 2 -53.02 -9.51 -30.28
C PHE A 2 -51.73 -8.70 -30.17
N SER A 3 -51.82 -7.62 -29.39
CA SER A 3 -50.74 -6.67 -29.14
C SER A 3 -49.74 -7.31 -28.17
N ARG A 4 -48.54 -7.60 -28.67
CA ARG A 4 -47.46 -8.24 -27.89
C ARG A 4 -46.81 -7.15 -27.03
N LYS A 5 -47.24 -7.06 -25.77
CA LYS A 5 -46.70 -6.13 -24.76
C LYS A 5 -45.19 -6.37 -24.63
N VAL A 6 -44.41 -5.37 -25.01
CA VAL A 6 -42.97 -5.30 -24.75
C VAL A 6 -42.82 -5.02 -23.25
N MET A 7 -42.46 -6.05 -22.49
CA MET A 7 -42.10 -5.92 -21.08
C MET A 7 -40.63 -5.50 -21.02
N LEU A 8 -40.41 -4.20 -20.80
CA LEU A 8 -39.09 -3.62 -20.54
C LEU A 8 -38.61 -4.13 -19.17
N ALA A 9 -37.69 -5.09 -19.15
CA ALA A 9 -36.95 -5.44 -17.95
C ALA A 9 -35.85 -4.39 -17.76
N VAL A 10 -36.03 -3.47 -16.81
CA VAL A 10 -34.96 -2.59 -16.34
C VAL A 10 -34.00 -3.45 -15.54
N LEU A 11 -32.96 -3.95 -16.21
CA LEU A 11 -31.80 -4.56 -15.58
C LEU A 11 -31.04 -3.43 -14.89
N GLY A 12 -31.26 -3.26 -13.59
CA GLY A 12 -30.49 -2.35 -12.75
C GLY A 12 -29.01 -2.72 -12.83
N ALA A 13 -28.20 -1.84 -13.41
CA ALA A 13 -26.74 -1.94 -13.37
C ALA A 13 -26.28 -1.71 -11.93
N LEU A 14 -26.15 -2.78 -11.15
CA LEU A 14 -25.36 -2.79 -9.93
C LEU A 14 -23.89 -2.74 -10.37
N THR A 15 -23.35 -1.54 -10.57
CA THR A 15 -21.90 -1.37 -10.69
C THR A 15 -21.28 -1.74 -9.34
N PRO A 16 -20.45 -2.80 -9.25
CA PRO A 16 -19.71 -3.04 -8.02
C PRO A 16 -18.77 -1.86 -7.83
N PHE A 17 -19.03 -1.05 -6.80
CA PHE A 17 -17.98 -0.24 -6.22
C PHE A 17 -16.93 -1.24 -5.72
N ALA A 18 -15.81 -1.33 -6.42
CA ALA A 18 -14.65 -2.05 -5.90
C ALA A 18 -14.27 -1.32 -4.62
N ALA A 19 -14.58 -1.91 -3.47
CA ALA A 19 -14.10 -1.42 -2.19
C ALA A 19 -12.57 -1.56 -2.21
N MET A 20 -11.87 -0.43 -2.36
CA MET A 20 -10.44 -0.37 -2.11
C MET A 20 -10.28 -0.64 -0.61
N ALA A 21 -9.78 -1.82 -0.27
CA ALA A 21 -9.60 -2.21 1.11
C ALA A 21 -8.26 -1.68 1.60
N THR A 22 -8.30 -0.85 2.64
CA THR A 22 -7.11 -0.53 3.43
C THR A 22 -6.61 -1.82 4.09
N ASP A 23 -5.32 -2.09 3.95
CA ASP A 23 -4.66 -3.28 4.50
C ASP A 23 -3.34 -2.89 5.19
N ILE A 24 -2.76 -3.85 5.91
CA ILE A 24 -1.53 -3.70 6.67
C ILE A 24 -0.36 -4.32 5.91
N TYR A 25 0.65 -3.50 5.63
CA TYR A 25 1.87 -3.89 4.96
C TYR A 25 3.07 -3.71 5.88
N ILE A 26 3.70 -4.82 6.26
CA ILE A 26 4.92 -4.82 7.07
C ILE A 26 6.12 -5.01 6.16
N GLY A 27 7.13 -4.16 6.31
CA GLY A 27 8.29 -4.18 5.42
C GLY A 27 9.41 -3.26 5.85
N MET A 28 10.44 -3.21 5.00
CA MET A 28 11.59 -2.35 5.17
C MET A 28 11.40 -1.07 4.37
N LEU A 29 11.55 0.07 5.03
CA LEU A 29 11.55 1.38 4.41
C LEU A 29 12.91 1.67 3.78
N SER A 30 12.89 2.29 2.60
CA SER A 30 14.07 2.89 1.98
C SER A 30 13.72 4.09 1.14
N MET A 31 14.73 4.88 0.79
CA MET A 31 14.64 5.96 -0.20
C MET A 31 15.25 5.50 -1.51
N ASN A 32 14.51 5.62 -2.61
CA ASN A 32 15.03 5.34 -3.95
C ASN A 32 14.54 6.37 -4.95
N GLU A 33 15.47 6.97 -5.71
CA GLU A 33 15.18 8.01 -6.71
C GLU A 33 14.36 9.18 -6.12
N GLY A 34 14.56 9.51 -4.84
CA GLY A 34 13.87 10.59 -4.15
C GLY A 34 12.46 10.24 -3.68
N ALA A 35 12.04 8.98 -3.74
CA ALA A 35 10.76 8.52 -3.21
C ALA A 35 10.92 7.38 -2.19
N MET A 36 10.10 7.41 -1.15
CA MET A 36 10.01 6.35 -0.15
C MET A 36 9.42 5.09 -0.76
N ARG A 37 10.01 3.94 -0.41
CA ARG A 37 9.54 2.61 -0.80
C ARG A 37 9.41 1.70 0.41
N LEU A 38 8.51 0.72 0.30
CA LEU A 38 8.40 -0.38 1.25
C LEU A 38 8.74 -1.69 0.55
N THR A 39 9.78 -2.38 1.01
CA THR A 39 10.03 -3.79 0.62
C THR A 39 9.32 -4.69 1.61
N ARG A 40 8.22 -5.33 1.21
CA ARG A 40 7.40 -6.12 2.14
C ARG A 40 8.15 -7.35 2.66
N CYS A 41 7.98 -7.64 3.94
CA CYS A 41 8.47 -8.86 4.57
C CYS A 41 7.62 -10.06 4.16
N SER A 42 7.87 -10.61 2.97
CA SER A 42 7.22 -11.82 2.46
C SER A 42 8.13 -12.61 1.50
N ILE A 43 7.73 -13.84 1.16
CA ILE A 43 8.48 -14.77 0.28
C ILE A 43 8.82 -14.17 -1.10
N GLY A 44 8.07 -13.18 -1.59
CA GLY A 44 8.34 -12.50 -2.86
C GLY A 44 9.01 -11.13 -2.75
N LYS A 45 9.13 -10.58 -1.53
CA LYS A 45 9.68 -9.24 -1.25
C LYS A 45 9.22 -8.14 -2.24
N PRO A 46 7.90 -8.00 -2.53
CA PRO A 46 7.44 -6.95 -3.42
C PRO A 46 7.80 -5.57 -2.87
N VAL A 47 8.19 -4.68 -3.77
CA VAL A 47 8.60 -3.31 -3.45
C VAL A 47 7.51 -2.35 -3.89
N TYR A 48 6.93 -1.62 -2.95
CA TYR A 48 5.86 -0.66 -3.20
C TYR A 48 6.40 0.75 -3.18
N LEU A 49 5.99 1.57 -4.14
CA LEU A 49 6.13 3.02 -4.05
C LEU A 49 5.15 3.57 -3.01
N LEU A 50 5.59 4.43 -2.10
CA LEU A 50 4.72 5.04 -1.11
C LEU A 50 4.20 6.38 -1.59
N LEU A 51 2.90 6.58 -1.50
CA LEU A 51 2.21 7.75 -2.00
C LEU A 51 1.43 8.44 -0.89
N SER A 52 1.34 9.76 -0.95
CA SER A 52 0.44 10.54 -0.10
C SER A 52 -1.01 10.22 -0.45
N ARG A 53 -1.95 10.67 0.40
CA ARG A 53 -3.39 10.58 0.12
C ARG A 53 -3.79 11.26 -1.21
N GLU A 54 -3.02 12.24 -1.69
CA GLU A 54 -3.23 12.88 -2.99
C GLU A 54 -2.55 12.15 -4.17
N GLY A 55 -1.89 11.01 -3.92
CA GLY A 55 -1.25 10.18 -4.96
C GLY A 55 0.11 10.70 -5.42
N ARG A 56 0.79 11.50 -4.60
CA ARG A 56 2.15 12.00 -4.86
C ARG A 56 3.18 11.10 -4.16
N PRO A 57 4.34 10.80 -4.75
CA PRO A 57 5.42 10.10 -4.06
C PRO A 57 5.77 10.77 -2.73
N LEU A 58 5.82 9.98 -1.66
CA LEU A 58 6.30 10.44 -0.36
C LEU A 58 7.82 10.59 -0.40
N THR A 59 8.31 11.72 0.07
CA THR A 59 9.75 12.00 0.22
C THR A 59 10.18 12.03 1.69
N GLU A 60 9.22 12.08 2.60
CA GLU A 60 9.40 12.14 4.04
C GLU A 60 8.13 11.67 4.75
N TRP A 61 8.26 11.29 6.03
CA TRP A 61 7.15 10.99 6.91
C TRP A 61 7.48 11.41 8.34
N PRO A 62 6.55 11.99 9.12
CA PRO A 62 6.80 12.34 10.51
C PRO A 62 7.31 11.15 11.33
N GLY A 63 8.42 11.33 12.04
CA GLY A 63 9.05 10.27 12.84
C GLY A 63 9.97 9.33 12.06
N VAL A 64 10.11 9.50 10.74
CA VAL A 64 11.13 8.81 9.93
C VAL A 64 12.26 9.77 9.60
N SER A 65 13.45 9.54 10.14
CA SER A 65 14.63 10.35 9.80
C SER A 65 15.16 9.99 8.41
N PRO A 66 15.81 10.92 7.69
CA PRO A 66 16.45 10.60 6.40
C PRO A 66 17.47 9.46 6.51
N GLN A 67 18.20 9.35 7.63
CA GLN A 67 19.17 8.29 7.87
C GLN A 67 18.49 6.92 8.02
N ALA A 68 17.26 6.88 8.55
CA ALA A 68 16.49 5.64 8.65
C ALA A 68 16.07 5.09 7.27
N LEU A 69 16.13 5.90 6.22
CA LEU A 69 15.77 5.50 4.85
C LEU A 69 16.97 5.10 3.98
N ASP A 70 18.20 5.16 4.52
CA ASP A 70 19.37 4.57 3.87
C ASP A 70 19.17 3.04 3.78
N ASP A 71 19.48 2.45 2.63
CA ASP A 71 19.42 1.01 2.41
C ASP A 71 20.18 0.20 3.49
N ARG A 72 21.21 0.79 4.10
CA ARG A 72 21.98 0.15 5.19
C ARG A 72 21.31 0.20 6.56
N ALA A 73 20.39 1.13 6.78
CA ALA A 73 19.78 1.38 8.08
C ALA A 73 18.81 0.28 8.51
N ARG A 74 18.28 -0.49 7.55
CA ARG A 74 17.32 -1.58 7.77
C ARG A 74 16.19 -1.13 8.70
N THR A 75 15.43 -0.12 8.27
CA THR A 75 14.30 0.37 9.06
C THR A 75 13.04 -0.42 8.70
N SER A 76 12.48 -1.16 9.66
CA SER A 76 11.19 -1.83 9.52
C SER A 76 10.06 -0.86 9.90
N ALA A 77 8.89 -1.04 9.28
CA ALA A 77 7.68 -0.31 9.62
C ALA A 77 6.43 -1.10 9.26
N ARG A 78 5.30 -0.69 9.86
CA ARG A 78 3.96 -1.11 9.51
C ARG A 78 3.25 0.02 8.77
N ILE A 79 2.80 -0.22 7.55
CA ILE A 79 2.04 0.73 6.75
C ILE A 79 0.59 0.31 6.73
N LEU A 80 -0.30 1.23 7.12
CA LEU A 80 -1.72 1.15 6.82
C LEU A 80 -1.96 1.92 5.53
N GLY A 81 -2.54 1.27 4.52
CA GLY A 81 -2.81 1.94 3.25
C GLY A 81 -3.56 1.10 2.24
N GLU A 82 -3.91 1.73 1.13
CA GLU A 82 -4.60 1.09 0.02
C GLU A 82 -3.59 0.67 -1.05
N PHE A 83 -3.72 -0.55 -1.56
CA PHE A 83 -2.97 -0.97 -2.73
C PHE A 83 -3.45 -0.25 -3.99
N GLU A 84 -2.50 0.21 -4.79
CA GLU A 84 -2.76 0.66 -6.15
C GLU A 84 -1.66 0.23 -7.11
N GLU A 85 -1.96 0.29 -8.41
CA GLU A 85 -0.98 0.06 -9.46
C GLU A 85 -0.71 1.38 -10.21
N ARG A 86 0.57 1.73 -10.31
CA ARG A 86 1.07 2.95 -10.96
C ARG A 86 2.05 2.53 -12.05
N ASP A 87 1.70 2.79 -13.31
CA ASP A 87 2.54 2.45 -14.47
C ASP A 87 2.97 0.96 -14.50
N GLY A 88 2.06 0.05 -14.13
CA GLY A 88 2.33 -1.39 -14.07
C GLY A 88 3.16 -1.82 -12.85
N LYS A 89 3.38 -0.93 -11.88
CA LYS A 89 4.16 -1.20 -10.66
C LYS A 89 3.30 -1.03 -9.41
N PRO A 90 3.55 -1.85 -8.38
CA PRO A 90 2.80 -1.78 -7.13
C PRO A 90 3.13 -0.50 -6.35
N ALA A 91 2.11 0.12 -5.79
CA ALA A 91 2.21 1.28 -4.92
C ALA A 91 1.19 1.19 -3.77
N LEU A 92 1.45 1.96 -2.71
CA LEU A 92 0.57 2.08 -1.56
C LEU A 92 0.21 3.54 -1.35
N ARG A 93 -1.09 3.84 -1.34
CA ARG A 93 -1.61 5.11 -0.84
C ARG A 93 -1.62 5.04 0.68
N VAL A 94 -0.65 5.72 1.28
CA VAL A 94 -0.38 5.62 2.72
C VAL A 94 -1.41 6.42 3.51
N GLU A 95 -2.06 5.75 4.44
CA GLU A 95 -2.87 6.39 5.48
C GLU A 95 -2.04 6.68 6.72
N GLU A 96 -1.23 5.70 7.14
CA GLU A 96 -0.40 5.78 8.34
C GLU A 96 0.88 4.93 8.21
N ILE A 97 1.95 5.38 8.87
CA ILE A 97 3.18 4.59 9.08
C ILE A 97 3.42 4.50 10.58
N GLU A 98 3.40 3.28 11.09
CA GLU A 98 3.53 2.94 12.50
C GLU A 98 4.71 2.01 12.75
N ALA A 99 5.02 1.81 14.04
CA ALA A 99 5.96 0.81 14.53
C ALA A 99 7.34 0.86 13.80
N ILE A 100 7.82 2.08 13.55
CA ILE A 100 9.10 2.33 12.87
C ILE A 100 10.24 1.90 13.79
N ARG A 101 11.09 0.97 13.32
CA ARG A 101 12.24 0.45 14.08
C ARG A 101 13.47 0.38 13.21
N SER A 102 14.61 0.84 13.70
CA SER A 102 15.88 0.80 12.96
C SER A 102 16.76 -0.36 13.41
N GLY A 103 17.57 -0.89 12.49
CA GLY A 103 18.53 -1.95 12.80
C GLY A 103 17.91 -3.35 12.90
N GLU A 104 16.65 -3.54 12.54
CA GLU A 104 15.97 -4.83 12.57
C GLU A 104 16.09 -5.60 11.26
N SER A 105 15.96 -6.93 11.36
CA SER A 105 15.78 -7.80 10.20
C SER A 105 14.30 -7.94 9.86
N CYS A 106 14.02 -8.15 8.58
CA CYS A 106 12.68 -8.36 8.02
C CYS A 106 12.19 -9.80 8.27
N HIS A 107 12.26 -10.29 9.51
CA HIS A 107 11.65 -11.55 9.91
C HIS A 107 10.23 -11.27 10.36
N LEU A 108 9.27 -11.85 9.63
CA LEU A 108 7.85 -11.64 9.91
C LEU A 108 7.46 -12.17 11.30
N ASP A 109 8.16 -13.19 11.79
CA ASP A 109 7.94 -13.77 13.12
C ASP A 109 8.18 -12.76 14.25
N ASP A 110 9.14 -11.83 14.09
CA ASP A 110 9.41 -10.73 15.04
C ASP A 110 8.19 -9.78 15.22
N TRP A 111 7.24 -9.82 14.29
CA TRP A 111 6.02 -9.00 14.30
C TRP A 111 4.79 -9.73 14.85
N LEU A 112 4.82 -11.06 14.95
CA LEU A 112 3.66 -11.86 15.39
C LEU A 112 3.60 -12.04 16.92
N ASP A 113 4.72 -11.88 17.61
CA ASP A 113 4.85 -12.10 19.05
C ASP A 113 4.55 -10.85 19.91
N GLN A 114 3.84 -9.84 19.36
CA GLN A 114 3.56 -8.56 20.02
C GLN A 114 2.06 -8.24 20.14
#